data_AF-A0A438DH43-F1
#
_entry.id   AF-A0A438DH43-F1
#
_cell.length_a   1.000
_cell.length_b   1.000
_cell.length_c   1.000
_cell.angle_alpha   90.00
_cell.angle_beta   90.00
_cell.angle_gamma   90.00
#
_symmetry.space_group_name_H-M   'P 1'
#
loop_
_entity.id
_entity.type
_entity.pdbx_description
1 polymer ?
#
loop_
_entity_poly.entity_id
_entity_poly.type
_entity_poly.pdbx_seq_one_letter_code
_entity_poly.pdbx_strand_id
1 'polypeptide(L)'
;MLCKVGPITFQTRFQPHLVWTLEQVNQNIENKTHQHIDARSKARFDGIAPEPRKGIRSGHVPSSKCIPFSQMLDSSQKLLPADELKKRFDQEGKNSSLSLSLSLSLSL
;
A
#
# COMPACT_ATOMS: atom_id res chain seq x y z
N MET A 1 42.59 -8.89 5.89
CA MET A 1 41.91 -8.86 7.19
C MET A 1 40.50 -9.42 6.98
N LEU A 2 40.25 -10.69 7.31
CA LEU A 2 38.94 -11.32 7.15
C LEU A 2 38.14 -11.06 8.43
N CYS A 3 37.05 -10.29 8.33
CA CYS A 3 36.13 -10.08 9.45
C CYS A 3 35.36 -11.39 9.69
N LYS A 4 35.67 -12.10 10.78
CA LYS A 4 34.90 -13.27 11.20
C LYS A 4 33.58 -12.78 11.81
N VAL A 5 32.49 -12.91 11.07
CA VAL A 5 31.14 -12.66 11.58
C VAL A 5 30.69 -13.91 12.33
N GLY A 6 30.52 -13.81 13.65
CA GLY A 6 29.94 -14.87 14.48
C GLY A 6 28.41 -14.89 14.38
N PRO A 7 27.75 -15.98 14.81
CA PRO A 7 26.28 -16.00 14.87
C PRO A 7 25.77 -14.92 15.83
N ILE A 8 24.74 -14.18 15.42
CA ILE A 8 24.05 -13.19 16.25
C ILE A 8 22.58 -13.61 16.40
N THR A 9 21.99 -13.31 17.55
CA THR A 9 20.56 -13.51 17.78
C THR A 9 19.76 -12.33 17.23
N PHE A 10 18.77 -12.62 16.38
CA PHE A 10 17.77 -11.65 15.93
C PHE A 10 16.45 -11.92 16.64
N GLN A 11 15.95 -10.95 17.41
CA GLN A 11 14.65 -11.07 18.09
C GLN A 11 13.56 -10.36 17.29
N THR A 12 12.42 -11.03 17.13
CA THR A 12 11.26 -10.48 16.43
C THR A 12 10.11 -10.22 17.39
N ARG A 13 9.33 -9.17 17.11
CA ARG A 13 8.07 -8.88 17.81
C ARG A 13 7.02 -8.50 16.77
N PHE A 14 5.96 -9.30 16.68
CA PHE A 14 4.85 -8.98 15.79
C PHE A 14 4.09 -7.74 16.29
N GLN A 15 3.81 -6.81 15.38
CA GLN A 15 3.06 -5.58 15.64
C GLN A 15 1.71 -5.64 14.90
N PRO A 16 0.66 -6.20 15.53
CA PRO A 16 -0.61 -6.47 14.84
C PRO A 16 -1.31 -5.22 14.31
N HIS A 17 -1.09 -4.05 14.93
CA HIS A 17 -1.69 -2.78 14.51
C HIS A 17 -1.14 -2.26 13.16
N LEU A 18 -0.05 -2.84 12.64
CA LEU A 18 0.49 -2.51 11.32
C LEU A 18 -0.07 -3.40 10.20
N VAL A 19 -0.88 -4.41 10.53
CA VAL A 19 -1.43 -5.38 9.58
C VAL A 19 -2.94 -5.33 9.63
N TRP A 20 -3.55 -5.22 8.45
CA TRP A 20 -5.00 -5.24 8.30
C TRP A 20 -5.49 -6.60 7.80
N THR A 21 -6.52 -7.14 8.45
CA THR A 21 -7.21 -8.36 8.02
C THR A 21 -8.28 -8.05 6.97
N LEU A 22 -8.73 -9.09 6.26
CA LEU A 22 -9.86 -8.96 5.33
C LEU A 22 -11.13 -8.45 6.01
N GLU A 23 -11.39 -8.92 7.23
CA GLU A 23 -12.55 -8.46 8.01
C GLU A 23 -12.47 -6.96 8.31
N GLN A 24 -11.30 -6.44 8.71
CA GLN A 24 -11.09 -5.01 8.93
C GLN A 24 -11.26 -4.19 7.66
N VAL A 25 -10.80 -4.71 6.51
CA VAL A 25 -11.04 -4.07 5.19
C VAL A 25 -12.53 -3.99 4.90
N ASN A 26 -13.28 -5.09 5.07
CA ASN A 26 -14.73 -5.11 4.85
C ASN A 26 -15.47 -4.14 5.77
N GLN A 27 -15.14 -4.14 7.07
CA GLN A 27 -15.71 -3.18 8.03
C GLN A 27 -15.40 -1.72 7.65
N ASN A 28 -14.23 -1.45 7.07
CA ASN A 28 -13.88 -0.10 6.65
C ASN A 28 -14.60 0.35 5.37
N ILE A 29 -15.00 -0.58 4.49
CA ILE A 29 -15.86 -0.27 3.33
C ILE A 29 -17.19 0.33 3.82
N GLU A 30 -17.74 -0.22 4.90
CA GLU A 30 -18.99 0.24 5.50
C GLU A 30 -18.80 1.51 6.35
N ASN A 31 -17.84 1.47 7.28
CA ASN A 31 -17.69 2.48 8.31
C ASN A 31 -16.85 3.69 7.89
N LYS A 32 -16.03 3.55 6.83
CA LYS A 32 -15.19 4.62 6.26
C LYS A 32 -14.30 5.32 7.30
N THR A 33 -13.75 4.57 8.24
CA THR A 33 -12.92 5.09 9.33
C THR A 33 -11.48 5.39 8.88
N HIS A 34 -11.05 4.77 7.79
CA HIS A 34 -9.71 4.89 7.22
C HIS A 34 -9.78 5.10 5.70
N GLN A 35 -8.84 5.87 5.17
CA GLN A 35 -8.67 5.97 3.74
C GLN A 35 -7.83 4.78 3.24
N HIS A 36 -8.45 3.90 2.47
CA HIS A 36 -7.76 2.77 1.83
C HIS A 36 -7.01 3.26 0.58
N ILE A 37 -5.71 3.05 0.55
CA ILE A 37 -4.82 3.32 -0.59
C ILE A 37 -4.37 2.01 -1.24
N ASP A 38 -4.50 1.94 -2.56
CA ASP A 38 -4.00 0.86 -3.39
C ASP A 38 -2.75 1.32 -4.15
N ALA A 39 -1.63 0.64 -3.90
CA ALA A 39 -0.33 0.97 -4.48
C ALA A 39 -0.02 0.25 -5.80
N ARG A 40 -0.98 -0.52 -6.35
CA ARG A 40 -0.84 -1.16 -7.67
C ARG A 40 -0.81 -0.13 -8.79
N SER A 41 -0.48 -0.58 -10.00
CA SER A 41 -0.58 0.25 -11.19
C SER A 41 -2.03 0.65 -11.46
N LYS A 42 -2.23 1.87 -11.97
CA LYS A 42 -3.56 2.40 -12.30
C LYS A 42 -4.34 1.48 -13.24
N ALA A 43 -3.67 0.88 -14.22
CA ALA A 43 -4.30 -0.06 -15.15
C ALA A 43 -4.86 -1.33 -14.45
N ARG A 44 -4.19 -1.85 -13.40
CA ARG A 44 -4.70 -2.98 -12.62
C ARG A 44 -5.85 -2.56 -11.71
N PHE A 45 -5.71 -1.40 -11.05
CA PHE A 45 -6.75 -0.81 -10.23
C PHE A 45 -8.05 -0.58 -11.02
N ASP A 46 -7.95 -0.04 -12.23
CA ASP A 46 -9.09 0.19 -13.15
C ASP A 46 -9.61 -1.10 -13.79
N GLY A 47 -8.93 -2.23 -13.57
CA GLY A 47 -9.28 -3.52 -14.12
C GLY A 47 -9.00 -3.70 -15.62
N ILE A 48 -8.24 -2.79 -16.23
CA ILE A 48 -7.82 -2.84 -17.64
C ILE A 48 -6.73 -3.89 -17.86
N ALA A 49 -5.75 -3.95 -16.96
CA ALA A 49 -4.67 -4.92 -17.00
C ALA A 49 -5.00 -6.15 -16.12
N PRO A 50 -4.66 -7.37 -16.56
CA PRO A 50 -4.89 -8.57 -15.76
C PRO A 50 -3.99 -8.61 -14.52
N GLU A 51 -4.47 -9.31 -13.50
CA GLU A 51 -3.65 -9.66 -12.34
C GLU A 51 -2.58 -10.69 -12.72
N PRO A 52 -1.31 -10.53 -12.27
CA PRO A 52 -0.24 -11.49 -12.59
C PRO A 52 -0.53 -12.91 -12.10
N ARG A 53 -1.34 -13.03 -11.04
CA ARG A 53 -1.77 -14.32 -10.51
C ARG A 53 -3.04 -14.79 -11.22
N LYS A 54 -2.97 -15.97 -11.83
CA LYS A 54 -4.10 -16.62 -12.50
C LYS A 54 -5.29 -16.79 -11.55
N GLY A 55 -6.50 -16.53 -12.05
CA GLY A 55 -7.75 -16.73 -11.31
C GLY A 55 -8.15 -15.59 -10.35
N ILE A 56 -7.37 -14.50 -10.28
CA ILE A 56 -7.73 -13.32 -9.50
C ILE A 56 -8.58 -12.37 -10.34
N ARG A 57 -9.63 -11.79 -9.74
CA ARG A 57 -10.47 -10.80 -10.39
C ARG A 57 -9.73 -9.47 -10.56
N SER A 58 -9.99 -8.81 -11.70
CA SER A 58 -9.57 -7.43 -11.94
C SER A 58 -10.43 -6.45 -11.13
N GLY A 59 -9.90 -5.25 -10.87
CA GLY A 59 -10.61 -4.18 -10.15
C GLY A 59 -9.96 -3.84 -8.81
N HIS A 60 -10.72 -3.18 -7.93
CA HIS A 60 -10.22 -2.63 -6.67
C HIS A 60 -11.29 -2.63 -5.58
N VAL A 61 -10.84 -2.46 -4.34
CA VAL A 61 -11.72 -2.35 -3.17
C VAL A 61 -12.58 -1.09 -3.28
N PRO A 62 -13.92 -1.16 -3.07
CA PRO A 62 -14.78 0.00 -3.13
C PRO A 62 -14.29 1.17 -2.27
N SER A 63 -14.41 2.40 -2.77
CA SER A 63 -13.98 3.65 -2.12
C SER A 63 -12.47 3.79 -1.86
N SER A 64 -11.64 2.83 -2.29
CA SER A 64 -10.18 2.97 -2.24
C SER A 64 -9.65 4.01 -3.25
N LYS A 65 -8.46 4.54 -2.98
CA LYS A 65 -7.74 5.47 -3.87
C LYS A 65 -6.52 4.78 -4.44
N CYS A 66 -6.21 5.06 -5.71
CA CYS A 66 -5.04 4.50 -6.35
C CYS A 66 -3.87 5.48 -6.24
N ILE A 67 -2.79 5.06 -5.59
CA ILE A 67 -1.53 5.80 -5.53
C ILE A 67 -0.42 4.82 -5.92
N PRO A 68 -0.13 4.64 -7.22
CA PRO A 68 0.85 3.66 -7.67
C PRO A 68 2.22 3.87 -7.02
N PHE A 69 2.83 2.82 -6.48
CA PHE A 69 4.11 2.93 -5.76
C PHE A 69 5.22 3.54 -6.63
N SER A 70 5.19 3.29 -7.95
CA SER A 70 6.16 3.84 -8.90
C SER A 70 6.12 5.36 -8.97
N GLN A 71 5.00 5.99 -8.62
CA GLN A 71 4.89 7.43 -8.51
C GLN A 71 5.54 7.97 -7.22
N MET A 72 5.91 7.13 -6.26
CA MET A 72 6.61 7.57 -5.05
C MET A 72 8.14 7.57 -5.21
N LEU A 73 8.62 7.19 -6.40
CA LEU A 73 10.04 7.03 -6.70
C LEU A 73 10.51 8.06 -7.73
N ASP A 74 11.76 8.48 -7.62
CA ASP A 74 12.47 9.25 -8.63
C ASP A 74 13.00 8.36 -9.78
N SER A 75 13.62 8.98 -10.77
CA SER A 75 14.22 8.28 -11.92
C SER A 75 15.35 7.31 -11.52
N SER A 76 15.96 7.50 -10.35
CA SER A 76 17.00 6.65 -9.78
C SER A 76 16.44 5.56 -8.85
N GLN A 77 15.12 5.35 -8.83
CA GLN A 77 14.42 4.39 -7.96
C GLN A 77 14.56 4.68 -6.46
N LYS A 78 14.81 5.94 -6.06
CA LYS A 78 14.79 6.37 -4.66
C LYS A 78 13.46 7.01 -4.32
N LEU A 79 13.08 6.96 -3.04
CA LEU A 79 11.91 7.69 -2.56
C LEU A 79 12.07 9.19 -2.82
N LEU A 80 10.99 9.81 -3.28
CA LEU A 80 10.92 11.25 -3.41
C LEU A 80 11.05 11.95 -2.05
N PRO A 81 11.44 13.24 -2.01
CA PRO A 81 11.44 14.03 -0.78
C PRO A 81 10.07 14.03 -0.10
N ALA A 82 10.06 14.13 1.23
CA ALA A 82 8.84 14.07 2.04
C ALA A 82 7.75 15.05 1.58
N ASP A 83 8.13 16.27 1.19
CA ASP A 83 7.18 17.29 0.71
C ASP A 83 6.50 16.89 -0.60
N GLU A 84 7.21 16.21 -1.49
CA GLU A 84 6.65 15.71 -2.75
C GLU A 84 5.74 14.52 -2.51
N LEU A 85 6.14 13.59 -1.64
CA LEU A 85 5.29 12.47 -1.22
C LEU A 85 3.99 13.00 -0.62
N LYS A 86 4.09 13.97 0.30
CA LYS A 86 2.91 14.60 0.92
C LYS A 86 1.98 15.20 -0.13
N LYS A 87 2.50 15.94 -1.12
CA LYS A 87 1.70 16.49 -2.22
C LYS A 87 0.96 15.40 -2.99
N ARG A 88 1.61 14.26 -3.27
CA ARG A 88 0.97 13.15 -3.99
C ARG A 88 -0.14 12.50 -3.18
N PHE A 89 0.04 12.35 -1.87
CA PHE A 89 -1.05 11.90 -0.98
C PHE A 89 -2.19 12.91 -0.91
N ASP A 90 -1.89 14.21 -0.80
CA ASP A 90 -2.90 15.28 -0.70
C ASP A 90 -3.74 15.41 -2.00
N GLN A 91 -3.15 15.12 -3.18
CA GLN A 91 -3.85 15.14 -4.47
C GLN A 91 -4.92 14.05 -4.60
N GLU A 92 -4.64 12.86 -4.06
CA GLU A 92 -5.51 11.68 -4.19
C GLU A 92 -6.42 11.46 -2.96
N GLY A 93 -5.94 11.86 -1.77
CA GLY A 93 -6.61 11.74 -0.48
C GLY A 93 -7.13 13.09 0.01
N LYS A 94 -8.40 13.40 -0.25
CA LYS A 94 -9.04 14.67 0.14
C LYS A 94 -9.28 14.86 1.65
N ASN A 95 -8.83 13.96 2.51
CA ASN A 95 -9.14 14.03 3.94
C ASN A 95 -7.94 13.64 4.82
N SER A 96 -7.16 14.65 5.21
CA SER A 96 -5.97 14.51 6.07
C SER A 96 -6.27 14.07 7.51
N SER A 97 -7.54 13.84 7.84
CA SER A 97 -8.00 13.47 9.19
C SER A 97 -8.19 11.96 9.39
N LEU A 98 -8.18 11.17 8.31
CA LEU A 98 -8.36 9.71 8.38
C LEU A 98 -6.99 9.02 8.34
N SER A 99 -6.82 8.01 9.20
CA SER A 99 -5.68 7.10 9.14
C SER A 99 -5.67 6.32 7.80
N LEU A 100 -4.49 5.92 7.35
CA LEU A 100 -4.30 5.25 6.04
C LEU A 100 -4.13 3.73 6.20
N SER A 101 -4.75 2.96 5.30
CA SER A 101 -4.42 1.54 5.08
C SER A 101 -3.89 1.36 3.66
N LEU A 102 -2.90 0.47 3.46
CA LEU A 102 -2.21 0.30 2.18
C LEU A 102 -2.28 -1.15 1.68
N SER A 103 -2.59 -1.35 0.39
CA SER A 103 -2.59 -2.67 -0.26
C SER A 103 -1.82 -2.69 -1.58
N LEU A 104 -1.17 -3.82 -1.90
CA LEU A 104 -0.36 -4.01 -3.12
C LEU A 104 -0.86 -5.14 -4.05
N SER A 105 -1.85 -5.91 -3.61
CA SER A 105 -2.29 -7.12 -4.32
C SER A 105 -3.76 -7.49 -4.11
N LEU A 106 -4.53 -6.71 -3.35
CA LEU A 106 -5.87 -7.10 -2.96
C LEU A 106 -6.89 -6.64 -4.00
N SER A 107 -7.54 -7.61 -4.66
CA SER A 107 -8.78 -7.42 -5.41
C SER A 107 -9.89 -8.12 -4.62
N LEU A 108 -10.94 -7.39 -4.23
CA LEU A 108 -12.16 -7.95 -3.61
C LEU A 108 -13.30 -7.99 -4.64
#